data_AF-A0A7Z1AIJ4-F1
#
_entry.id   AF-A0A7Z1AIJ4-F1
#
_cell.length_a   1.000
_cell.length_b   1.000
_cell.length_c   1.000
_cell.angle_alpha   90.00
_cell.angle_beta   90.00
_cell.angle_gamma   90.00
#
_symmetry.space_group_name_H-M   'P 1'
#
loop_
_entity.id
_entity.type
_entity.pdbx_description
1 polymer ?
#
loop_
_entity_poly.entity_id
_entity_poly.type
_entity_poly.pdbx_seq_one_letter_code
_entity_poly.pdbx_strand_id
1 'polypeptide(L)'
;MEANAMNNQSDPRNLHQLAADPGTDYETLRDIAYRHPELRAVVAQNPHTYSGLLEWLGSLGDPAVDQALAQRRAYGQQGAGRFPPVSQAASGTAALDQASRQQGNRSGESDGSSQSRVGLVLGILIAIALVLVVISIVVFKGIFPSRPVDPSPAPAPQSSAQSTEPESTGAAEEQSEAEPEQAQSDEQPIVYPAPAGAVQAGEIMAPSGNIACTLSDETVSCVIVDDDYAAAGVESCGDRLTNLVATAEGASRECVESAQGGGQALEYGKFATSGDVACQSTQNGMSCWNVKSGASFALARQGWMVGEQGPIGEDQFRW
;
A
#
# COMPACT_ATOMS: atom_id res chain seq x y z
N MET A 1 -35.63 15.47 -24.53
CA MET A 1 -34.74 16.65 -24.45
C MET A 1 -33.44 16.24 -23.74
N GLU A 2 -32.73 15.23 -24.25
CA GLU A 2 -31.59 14.59 -23.54
C GLU A 2 -30.29 14.59 -24.35
N ALA A 3 -30.24 15.29 -25.49
CA ALA A 3 -29.04 15.38 -26.32
C ALA A 3 -28.08 16.53 -25.95
N ASN A 4 -28.43 17.37 -24.96
CA ASN A 4 -27.68 18.62 -24.67
C ASN A 4 -26.71 18.55 -23.47
N ALA A 5 -26.68 17.47 -22.69
CA ALA A 5 -25.80 17.37 -21.51
C ALA A 5 -24.42 16.78 -21.84
N MET A 6 -24.33 15.83 -22.78
CA MET A 6 -23.06 15.16 -23.12
C MET A 6 -22.10 16.00 -23.98
N ASN A 7 -22.60 17.07 -24.61
CA ASN A 7 -21.79 17.94 -25.48
C ASN A 7 -21.06 19.07 -24.73
N ASN A 8 -21.31 19.24 -23.42
CA ASN A 8 -20.73 20.33 -22.63
C ASN A 8 -19.36 19.95 -22.02
N GLN A 9 -19.08 18.65 -21.86
CA GLN A 9 -17.82 18.16 -21.30
C GLN A 9 -16.65 18.25 -22.28
N SER A 10 -16.94 18.39 -23.58
CA SER A 10 -15.94 18.54 -24.65
C SER A 10 -15.63 20.00 -25.00
N ASP A 11 -16.27 20.99 -24.37
CA ASP A 11 -15.89 22.41 -24.55
C ASP A 11 -14.48 22.60 -23.95
N PRO A 12 -13.49 23.11 -24.72
CA PRO A 12 -12.14 23.38 -24.22
C PRO A 12 -12.09 24.22 -22.94
N ARG A 13 -13.07 25.12 -22.74
CA ARG A 13 -13.16 25.93 -21.51
C ARG A 13 -13.58 25.12 -20.28
N ASN A 14 -14.41 24.09 -20.48
CA ASN A 14 -14.85 23.18 -19.42
C ASN A 14 -13.68 22.26 -19.01
N LEU A 15 -12.94 21.73 -19.99
CA LEU A 15 -11.78 20.88 -19.74
C LEU A 15 -10.65 21.61 -19.00
N HIS A 16 -10.40 22.88 -19.33
CA HIS A 16 -9.44 23.68 -18.58
C HIS A 16 -9.85 23.88 -17.11
N GLN A 17 -11.14 24.12 -16.84
CA GLN A 17 -11.67 24.24 -15.50
C GLN A 17 -11.55 22.93 -14.71
N LEU A 18 -11.93 21.80 -15.32
CA LEU A 18 -11.74 20.47 -14.73
C LEU A 18 -10.27 20.15 -14.46
N ALA A 19 -9.37 20.52 -15.38
CA ALA A 19 -7.94 20.33 -15.18
C ALA A 19 -7.38 21.13 -13.99
N ALA A 20 -7.96 22.30 -13.67
CA ALA A 20 -7.52 23.17 -12.60
C ALA A 20 -8.26 22.93 -11.26
N ASP A 21 -9.40 22.24 -11.28
CA ASP A 21 -10.25 22.02 -10.10
C ASP A 21 -9.61 20.99 -9.14
N PRO A 22 -9.33 21.37 -7.87
CA PRO A 22 -8.71 20.48 -6.89
C PRO A 22 -9.58 19.28 -6.48
N GLY A 23 -10.88 19.26 -6.85
CA GLY A 23 -11.79 18.14 -6.61
C GLY A 23 -11.92 17.17 -7.79
N THR A 24 -11.24 17.40 -8.92
CA THR A 24 -11.35 16.53 -10.09
C THR A 24 -10.75 15.15 -9.82
N ASP A 25 -11.47 14.11 -10.22
CA ASP A 25 -11.05 12.73 -10.02
C ASP A 25 -9.80 12.37 -10.85
N TYR A 26 -9.06 11.36 -10.38
CA TYR A 26 -7.80 10.96 -10.98
C TYR A 26 -7.94 10.44 -12.43
N GLU A 27 -9.06 9.80 -12.77
CA GLU A 27 -9.28 9.26 -14.11
C GLU A 27 -9.52 10.38 -15.11
N THR A 28 -10.32 11.38 -14.74
CA THR A 28 -10.55 12.58 -15.54
C THR A 28 -9.26 13.37 -15.73
N LEU A 29 -8.45 13.57 -14.68
CA LEU A 29 -7.15 14.26 -14.80
C LEU A 29 -6.19 13.52 -15.76
N ARG A 30 -6.16 12.19 -15.67
CA ARG A 30 -5.40 11.35 -16.61
C ARG A 30 -5.93 11.49 -18.04
N ASP A 31 -7.24 11.40 -18.24
CA ASP A 31 -7.86 11.48 -19.57
C ASP A 31 -7.58 12.83 -20.24
N ILE A 32 -7.70 13.92 -19.46
CA ILE A 32 -7.33 15.27 -19.88
C ILE A 32 -5.86 15.30 -20.31
N ALA A 33 -4.94 14.81 -19.48
CA ALA A 33 -3.51 14.87 -19.79
C ALA A 33 -3.11 14.05 -21.04
N TYR A 34 -3.80 12.94 -21.30
CA TYR A 34 -3.58 12.11 -22.49
C TYR A 34 -4.16 12.73 -23.76
N ARG A 35 -5.42 13.19 -23.72
CA ARG A 35 -6.16 13.65 -24.90
C ARG A 35 -5.94 15.13 -25.23
N HIS A 36 -5.53 15.92 -24.24
CA HIS A 36 -5.36 17.36 -24.35
C HIS A 36 -3.95 17.79 -23.93
N PRO A 37 -2.94 17.62 -24.82
CA PRO A 37 -1.56 18.03 -24.56
C PRO A 37 -1.42 19.49 -24.10
N GLU A 38 -2.27 20.37 -24.61
CA GLU A 38 -2.35 21.79 -24.28
C GLU A 38 -2.74 22.06 -22.81
N LEU A 39 -3.34 21.09 -22.12
CA LEU A 39 -3.75 21.20 -20.72
C LEU A 39 -2.77 20.52 -19.74
N ARG A 40 -1.73 19.85 -20.22
CA ARG A 40 -0.79 19.09 -19.38
C ARG A 40 -0.12 19.92 -18.29
N ALA A 41 0.23 21.18 -18.59
CA ALA A 41 0.81 22.09 -17.60
C ALA A 41 -0.20 22.49 -16.50
N VAL A 42 -1.50 22.51 -16.82
CA VAL A 42 -2.58 22.80 -15.87
C VAL A 42 -2.83 21.58 -14.97
N VAL A 43 -2.89 20.39 -15.58
CA VAL A 43 -2.95 19.12 -14.84
C VAL A 43 -1.74 18.98 -13.90
N ALA A 44 -0.52 19.32 -14.34
CA ALA A 44 0.67 19.28 -13.49
C ALA A 44 0.57 20.20 -12.24
N GLN A 45 -0.19 21.30 -12.32
CA GLN A 45 -0.41 22.23 -11.21
C GLN A 45 -1.56 21.82 -10.29
N ASN A 46 -2.46 20.95 -10.74
CA ASN A 46 -3.60 20.52 -9.95
C ASN A 46 -3.11 19.76 -8.69
N PRO A 47 -3.52 20.17 -7.48
CA PRO A 47 -3.05 19.56 -6.23
C PRO A 47 -3.41 18.08 -6.14
N HIS A 48 -4.53 17.67 -6.73
CA HIS A 48 -5.03 16.29 -6.76
C HIS A 48 -4.42 15.43 -7.88
N THR A 49 -3.49 15.96 -8.68
CA THR A 49 -2.76 15.15 -9.67
C THR A 49 -1.82 14.18 -8.97
N TYR A 50 -2.05 12.88 -9.18
CA TYR A 50 -1.29 11.80 -8.57
C TYR A 50 0.14 11.69 -9.11
N SER A 51 1.04 11.13 -8.30
CA SER A 51 2.50 11.11 -8.54
C SER A 51 2.91 10.48 -9.87
N GLY A 52 2.35 9.32 -10.24
CA GLY A 52 2.67 8.65 -11.50
C GLY A 52 2.30 9.49 -12.74
N LEU A 53 1.26 10.32 -12.66
CA LEU A 53 0.92 11.24 -13.74
C LEU A 53 1.91 12.41 -13.79
N LEU A 54 2.34 12.93 -12.63
CA LEU A 54 3.38 13.98 -12.56
C LEU A 54 4.73 13.50 -13.11
N GLU A 55 5.11 12.25 -12.84
CA GLU A 55 6.33 11.64 -13.37
C GLU A 55 6.26 11.46 -14.88
N TRP A 56 5.15 10.90 -15.39
CA TRP A 56 4.94 10.79 -16.82
C TRP A 56 4.95 12.17 -17.49
N LEU A 57 4.27 13.16 -16.92
CA LEU A 57 4.25 14.55 -17.39
C LEU A 57 5.67 15.13 -17.49
N GLY A 58 6.51 14.92 -16.47
CA GLY A 58 7.91 15.36 -16.47
C GLY A 58 8.82 14.61 -17.45
N SER A 59 8.43 13.41 -17.88
CA SER A 59 9.19 12.64 -18.88
C SER A 59 9.01 13.14 -20.31
N LEU A 60 7.98 13.97 -20.57
CA LEU A 60 7.64 14.43 -21.92
C LEU A 60 8.61 15.51 -22.45
N GLY A 61 9.37 16.15 -21.57
CA GLY A 61 10.28 17.26 -21.94
C GLY A 61 9.55 18.52 -22.42
N ASP A 62 8.31 18.74 -21.97
CA ASP A 62 7.54 19.94 -22.26
C ASP A 62 7.95 21.05 -21.26
N PRO A 63 8.49 22.19 -21.73
CA PRO A 63 9.00 23.24 -20.85
C PRO A 63 7.91 23.88 -19.98
N ALA A 64 6.64 23.92 -20.42
CA ALA A 64 5.54 24.45 -19.63
C ALA A 64 5.16 23.50 -18.49
N VAL A 65 5.20 22.19 -18.76
CA VAL A 65 5.00 21.15 -17.74
C VAL A 65 6.15 21.15 -16.74
N ASP A 66 7.39 21.25 -17.21
CA ASP A 66 8.57 21.29 -16.34
C ASP A 66 8.55 22.50 -15.40
N GLN A 67 8.11 23.66 -15.90
CA GLN A 67 7.92 24.86 -15.09
C GLN A 67 6.83 24.65 -14.02
N ALA A 68 5.69 24.07 -14.39
CA ALA A 68 4.61 23.74 -13.47
C ALA A 68 5.08 22.79 -12.35
N LEU A 69 5.80 21.72 -12.70
CA LEU A 69 6.36 20.77 -11.75
C LEU A 69 7.44 21.40 -10.86
N ALA A 70 8.24 22.32 -11.39
CA ALA A 70 9.21 23.10 -10.61
C ALA A 70 8.51 24.02 -9.59
N GLN A 71 7.43 24.70 -9.99
CA GLN A 71 6.62 25.52 -9.09
C GLN A 71 6.01 24.67 -7.96
N ARG A 72 5.42 23.51 -8.28
CA ARG A 72 4.88 22.57 -7.28
C ARG A 72 5.95 22.17 -6.26
N ARG A 73 7.16 21.85 -6.71
CA ARG A 73 8.30 21.53 -5.82
C ARG A 73 8.73 22.72 -4.98
N ALA A 74 8.77 23.93 -5.55
CA ALA A 74 9.13 25.14 -4.82
C ALA A 74 8.12 25.47 -3.70
N TYR A 75 6.82 25.36 -3.97
CA TYR A 75 5.78 25.53 -2.95
C TYR A 75 5.87 24.45 -1.85
N GLY A 76 6.11 23.18 -2.22
CA GLY A 76 6.32 22.09 -1.26
C GLY A 76 7.56 22.30 -0.36
N GLN A 77 8.65 22.86 -0.90
CA GLN A 77 9.86 23.17 -0.14
C GLN A 77 9.71 24.44 0.73
N GLN A 78 8.92 25.42 0.31
CA GLN A 78 8.66 26.64 1.08
C GLN A 78 7.78 26.40 2.32
N GLY A 79 6.97 25.33 2.33
CA GLY A 79 6.28 24.86 3.54
C GLY A 79 7.22 24.23 4.58
N ALA A 80 8.31 23.60 4.13
CA ALA A 80 9.32 23.00 5.01
C ALA A 80 10.31 24.04 5.59
N GLY A 81 10.50 25.18 4.92
CA GLY A 81 11.41 26.26 5.34
C GLY A 81 10.87 27.21 6.42
N ARG A 82 9.67 26.98 6.97
CA ARG A 82 9.08 27.83 8.02
C ARG A 82 9.50 27.45 9.44
N PHE A 83 10.30 26.40 9.62
CA PHE A 83 10.89 26.06 10.91
C PHE A 83 12.31 26.65 10.99
N PRO A 84 12.59 27.58 11.91
CA PRO A 84 13.97 28.02 12.12
C PRO A 84 14.82 26.82 12.58
N PRO A 85 16.08 26.69 12.14
CA PRO A 85 16.97 25.70 12.72
C PRO A 85 17.14 26.03 14.20
N VAL A 86 16.73 25.12 15.08
CA VAL A 86 17.03 25.22 16.52
C VAL A 86 18.55 25.09 16.65
N SER A 87 19.22 26.23 16.79
CA SER A 87 20.63 26.29 17.14
C SER A 87 20.77 25.67 18.54
N GLN A 88 21.55 24.59 18.63
CA GLN A 88 21.95 24.01 19.91
C GLN A 88 22.78 25.04 20.68
N ALA A 89 22.13 25.73 21.61
CA ALA A 89 22.81 26.50 22.65
C ALA A 89 23.18 25.54 23.79
N ALA A 90 24.33 24.90 23.68
CA ALA A 90 25.01 24.28 24.82
C ALA A 90 26.44 24.81 24.85
N SER A 91 26.65 25.91 25.58
CA SER A 91 27.93 26.31 26.19
C SER A 91 27.72 27.61 26.97
N GLY A 92 27.83 27.57 28.30
CA GLY A 92 27.67 28.77 29.10
C GLY A 92 27.76 28.59 30.61
N THR A 93 28.83 27.99 31.14
CA THR A 93 29.39 28.41 32.43
C THR A 93 30.90 28.53 32.31
N ALA A 94 31.37 29.73 32.62
CA ALA A 94 32.74 30.18 32.43
C ALA A 94 33.58 29.94 33.68
N ALA A 95 34.88 29.79 33.41
CA ALA A 95 36.04 30.23 34.19
C ALA A 95 36.29 29.58 35.57
N LEU A 96 37.42 28.86 35.65
CA LEU A 96 38.67 29.31 36.29
C LEU A 96 39.61 28.09 36.38
N ASP A 97 40.58 27.96 35.47
CA ASP A 97 41.99 27.74 35.87
C ASP A 97 42.89 27.72 34.62
N GLN A 98 43.71 28.75 34.47
CA GLN A 98 44.91 28.72 33.63
C GLN A 98 46.10 28.81 34.56
N ALA A 99 46.66 27.68 34.95
CA ALA A 99 48.05 27.61 35.38
C ALA A 99 48.59 26.18 35.25
N SER A 100 49.68 26.07 34.49
CA SER A 100 50.65 24.97 34.56
C SER A 100 50.24 23.64 33.89
N ARG A 101 50.78 23.41 32.68
CA ARG A 101 51.86 22.42 32.45
C ARG A 101 52.18 22.40 30.94
N GLN A 102 53.20 23.17 30.62
CA GLN A 102 53.99 23.07 29.41
C GLN A 102 54.75 21.74 29.36
N GLN A 103 54.77 21.12 28.17
CA GLN A 103 55.78 20.22 27.59
C GLN A 103 56.31 19.03 28.40
N GLY A 104 56.14 17.84 27.82
CA GLY A 104 56.79 16.60 28.23
C GLY A 104 56.74 15.53 27.15
N ASN A 105 57.53 15.73 26.10
CA ASN A 105 58.08 14.74 25.17
C ASN A 105 57.99 13.26 25.62
N ARG A 106 57.48 12.36 24.75
CA ARG A 106 58.14 11.08 24.44
C ARG A 106 57.47 10.32 23.29
N SER A 107 58.32 10.02 22.33
CA SER A 107 58.22 9.00 21.29
C SER A 107 57.81 7.63 21.84
N GLY A 108 57.03 6.90 21.05
CA GLY A 108 56.65 5.51 21.29
C GLY A 108 55.99 4.92 20.05
N GLU A 109 56.83 4.42 19.15
CA GLU A 109 56.47 3.56 18.03
C GLU A 109 56.22 2.14 18.55
N SER A 110 55.09 1.53 18.19
CA SER A 110 54.94 0.07 18.03
C SER A 110 53.63 -0.29 17.35
N ASP A 111 53.81 -0.94 16.20
CA ASP A 111 52.99 -1.91 15.48
C ASP A 111 51.80 -2.56 16.21
N GLY A 112 50.76 -2.85 15.42
CA GLY A 112 50.16 -4.18 15.45
C GLY A 112 48.63 -4.27 15.51
N SER A 113 48.05 -4.74 14.40
CA SER A 113 46.77 -5.48 14.29
C SER A 113 45.43 -4.72 14.14
N SER A 114 45.29 -3.98 13.03
CA SER A 114 43.97 -3.73 12.40
C SER A 114 43.66 -4.73 11.28
N GLN A 115 43.85 -6.03 11.58
CA GLN A 115 43.69 -7.12 10.60
C GLN A 115 42.84 -8.26 11.17
N SER A 116 41.63 -7.94 11.66
CA SER A 116 40.70 -8.96 12.17
C SER A 116 39.33 -8.96 11.49
N ARG A 117 38.96 -7.91 10.74
CA ARG A 117 37.65 -7.85 10.06
C ARG A 117 37.68 -8.30 8.59
N VAL A 118 38.79 -8.12 7.88
CA VAL A 118 38.90 -8.49 6.45
C VAL A 118 39.13 -9.99 6.25
N GLY A 119 39.87 -10.66 7.14
CA GLY A 119 40.10 -12.11 7.08
C GLY A 119 38.82 -12.92 7.37
N LEU A 120 37.95 -12.42 8.24
CA LEU A 120 36.69 -13.05 8.59
C LEU A 120 35.68 -12.99 7.43
N VAL A 121 35.61 -11.85 6.73
CA VAL A 121 34.74 -11.67 5.55
C VAL A 121 35.21 -12.54 4.38
N LEU A 122 36.53 -12.62 4.12
CA LEU A 122 37.06 -13.48 3.06
C LEU A 122 36.83 -14.97 3.35
N GLY A 123 36.95 -15.39 4.62
CA GLY A 123 36.64 -16.76 5.04
C GLY A 123 35.18 -17.15 4.83
N ILE A 124 34.24 -16.25 5.16
CA ILE A 124 32.80 -16.48 4.95
C ILE A 124 32.48 -16.59 3.45
N LEU A 125 33.04 -15.71 2.62
CA LEU A 125 32.81 -15.73 1.17
C LEU A 125 33.31 -17.04 0.52
N ILE A 126 34.47 -17.56 0.96
CA ILE A 126 34.99 -18.83 0.47
C ILE A 126 34.09 -19.99 0.91
N ALA A 127 33.61 -19.99 2.16
CA ALA A 127 32.69 -21.02 2.65
C ALA A 127 31.36 -21.03 1.87
N ILE A 128 30.77 -19.86 1.61
CA ILE A 128 29.54 -19.73 0.82
C ILE A 128 29.77 -20.22 -0.61
N ALA A 129 30.89 -19.85 -1.25
CA ALA A 129 31.22 -20.29 -2.59
C ALA A 129 31.34 -21.83 -2.67
N LEU A 130 31.96 -22.47 -1.68
CA LEU A 130 32.06 -23.93 -1.61
C LEU A 130 30.69 -24.60 -1.45
N VAL A 131 29.81 -24.05 -0.61
CA VAL A 131 28.44 -24.55 -0.44
C VAL A 131 27.65 -24.44 -1.74
N LEU A 132 27.74 -23.31 -2.45
CA LEU A 132 27.07 -23.12 -3.73
C LEU A 132 27.58 -24.08 -4.81
N VAL A 133 28.89 -24.37 -4.84
CA VAL A 133 29.46 -25.36 -5.75
C VAL A 133 28.95 -26.77 -5.44
N VAL A 134 28.85 -27.14 -4.16
CA VAL A 134 28.29 -28.45 -3.76
C VAL A 134 26.82 -28.58 -4.13
N ILE A 135 26.01 -27.55 -3.88
CA ILE A 135 24.59 -27.52 -4.27
C ILE A 135 24.46 -27.63 -5.79
N SER A 136 25.29 -26.91 -6.54
CA SER A 136 25.33 -26.99 -8.00
C SER A 136 25.67 -28.40 -8.48
N ILE A 137 26.62 -29.09 -7.86
CA ILE A 137 26.98 -30.47 -8.19
C ILE A 137 25.81 -31.43 -7.89
N VAL A 138 25.09 -31.24 -6.79
CA VAL A 138 23.93 -32.08 -6.42
C VAL A 138 22.79 -31.91 -7.43
N VAL A 139 22.52 -30.67 -7.86
CA VAL A 139 21.50 -30.37 -8.88
C VAL A 139 21.93 -30.89 -10.26
N PHE A 140 23.19 -30.70 -10.65
CA PHE A 140 23.69 -31.09 -11.98
C PHE A 140 23.87 -32.61 -12.13
N LYS A 141 24.04 -33.35 -11.02
CA LYS A 141 24.12 -34.83 -11.03
C LYS A 141 22.78 -35.54 -10.92
N GLY A 142 21.65 -34.82 -10.97
CA GLY A 142 20.34 -35.43 -11.20
C GLY A 142 19.93 -36.48 -10.17
N ILE A 143 20.35 -36.34 -8.91
CA ILE A 143 19.95 -37.26 -7.82
C ILE A 143 18.70 -36.68 -7.15
N PHE A 144 17.60 -36.60 -7.88
CA PHE A 144 16.26 -36.46 -7.30
C PHE A 144 15.41 -37.61 -7.84
N PRO A 145 14.84 -38.48 -6.98
CA PRO A 145 14.05 -39.62 -7.42
C PRO A 145 12.73 -39.12 -8.03
N SER A 146 12.59 -39.24 -9.35
CA SER A 146 11.33 -39.05 -10.05
C SER A 146 10.32 -40.08 -9.58
N ARG A 147 9.18 -39.65 -9.03
CA ARG A 147 8.04 -40.53 -8.78
C ARG A 147 7.43 -40.94 -10.14
N PRO A 148 7.13 -42.22 -10.35
CA PRO A 148 6.40 -42.65 -11.55
C PRO A 148 4.98 -42.07 -11.52
N VAL A 149 4.62 -41.41 -12.62
CA VAL A 149 3.23 -41.06 -12.97
C VAL A 149 2.59 -42.32 -13.52
N ASP A 150 1.59 -42.85 -12.80
CA ASP A 150 0.72 -43.90 -13.33
C ASP A 150 -0.34 -43.31 -14.29
N PRO A 151 -0.75 -44.06 -15.34
CA PRO A 151 -1.68 -43.60 -16.35
C PRO A 151 -3.15 -43.66 -15.89
N SER A 152 -3.91 -42.68 -16.37
CA SER A 152 -5.38 -42.56 -16.30
C SER A 152 -6.14 -43.80 -16.82
N PRO A 153 -7.36 -44.05 -16.30
CA PRO A 153 -8.42 -44.67 -17.08
C PRO A 153 -9.56 -43.68 -17.39
N ALA A 154 -9.99 -43.72 -18.65
CA ALA A 154 -11.14 -43.02 -19.23
C ALA A 154 -12.50 -43.65 -18.80
N PRO A 155 -13.65 -43.01 -19.07
CA PRO A 155 -14.95 -43.32 -18.46
C PRO A 155 -15.71 -44.40 -19.24
N ALA A 156 -16.59 -45.14 -18.55
CA ALA A 156 -17.55 -46.06 -19.17
C ALA A 156 -19.01 -45.60 -18.96
N PRO A 157 -19.92 -45.84 -19.93
CA PRO A 157 -21.29 -45.30 -19.95
C PRO A 157 -22.34 -46.35 -19.56
N GLN A 158 -23.44 -45.97 -18.87
CA GLN A 158 -24.69 -46.75 -18.87
C GLN A 158 -25.94 -45.84 -18.78
N SER A 159 -26.88 -46.12 -19.67
CA SER A 159 -28.16 -45.43 -19.93
C SER A 159 -29.34 -46.28 -19.43
N SER A 160 -30.39 -45.63 -18.91
CA SER A 160 -31.85 -45.91 -19.02
C SER A 160 -32.39 -47.33 -18.70
N ALA A 161 -33.55 -47.59 -18.10
CA ALA A 161 -34.75 -46.85 -17.69
C ALA A 161 -35.61 -47.81 -16.83
N GLN A 162 -36.55 -47.33 -15.99
CA GLN A 162 -37.93 -47.83 -16.02
C GLN A 162 -38.90 -46.95 -15.20
N SER A 163 -40.00 -46.56 -15.85
CA SER A 163 -41.17 -45.87 -15.32
C SER A 163 -42.12 -46.82 -14.58
N THR A 164 -42.82 -46.29 -13.57
CA THR A 164 -44.23 -46.65 -13.29
C THR A 164 -44.88 -45.54 -12.45
N GLU A 165 -45.78 -44.79 -13.09
CA GLU A 165 -47.01 -44.22 -12.51
C GLU A 165 -48.15 -45.24 -12.86
N PRO A 166 -49.40 -45.20 -12.34
CA PRO A 166 -50.02 -44.05 -11.67
C PRO A 166 -51.04 -44.30 -10.53
N GLU A 167 -51.49 -43.15 -10.00
CA GLU A 167 -52.84 -42.82 -9.51
C GLU A 167 -53.19 -43.10 -8.04
N SER A 168 -53.48 -42.03 -7.27
CA SER A 168 -54.78 -41.83 -6.61
C SER A 168 -54.89 -40.43 -5.97
N THR A 169 -55.78 -39.61 -6.54
CA THR A 169 -56.71 -38.67 -5.88
C THR A 169 -56.19 -37.60 -4.91
N GLY A 170 -55.95 -36.40 -5.45
CA GLY A 170 -56.80 -35.19 -5.31
C GLY A 170 -57.48 -34.81 -3.98
N ALA A 171 -57.18 -33.55 -3.59
CA ALA A 171 -57.98 -32.56 -2.84
C ALA A 171 -58.11 -32.77 -1.30
N ALA A 172 -57.99 -31.76 -0.42
CA ALA A 172 -58.05 -30.31 -0.58
C ALA A 172 -57.32 -29.60 0.59
N GLU A 173 -56.76 -28.43 0.27
CA GLU A 173 -56.78 -27.16 1.01
C GLU A 173 -56.73 -27.17 2.55
N GLU A 174 -55.60 -26.71 3.09
CA GLU A 174 -55.60 -25.75 4.20
C GLU A 174 -54.62 -24.61 3.86
N GLN A 175 -55.20 -23.48 3.48
CA GLN A 175 -54.52 -22.20 3.36
C GLN A 175 -53.98 -21.82 4.74
N SER A 176 -52.66 -21.84 4.89
CA SER A 176 -51.99 -21.03 5.90
C SER A 176 -51.10 -20.05 5.15
N GLU A 177 -51.66 -18.85 5.00
CA GLU A 177 -51.03 -17.66 4.46
C GLU A 177 -49.86 -17.27 5.37
N ALA A 178 -48.70 -17.90 5.17
CA ALA A 178 -47.43 -17.31 5.53
C ALA A 178 -47.04 -16.42 4.35
N GLU A 179 -47.46 -15.16 4.47
CA GLU A 179 -46.88 -14.02 3.76
C GLU A 179 -45.37 -14.24 3.61
N PRO A 180 -44.78 -14.07 2.41
CA PRO A 180 -43.34 -14.11 2.26
C PRO A 180 -42.80 -12.92 3.03
N GLU A 181 -42.51 -13.14 4.31
CA GLU A 181 -41.74 -12.23 5.15
C GLU A 181 -40.40 -12.13 4.46
N GLN A 182 -40.29 -11.07 3.67
CA GLN A 182 -39.10 -10.70 2.95
C GLN A 182 -37.98 -10.70 4.00
N ALA A 183 -37.02 -11.60 3.84
CA ALA A 183 -35.69 -11.38 4.39
C ALA A 183 -35.19 -10.10 3.71
N GLN A 184 -35.53 -8.96 4.30
CA GLN A 184 -34.87 -7.70 4.01
C GLN A 184 -33.45 -7.90 4.50
N SER A 185 -32.55 -8.30 3.59
CA SER A 185 -31.13 -8.04 3.77
C SER A 185 -31.02 -6.54 4.02
N ASP A 186 -30.70 -6.17 5.25
CA ASP A 186 -30.13 -4.87 5.60
C ASP A 186 -28.75 -4.76 4.93
N GLU A 187 -28.72 -4.73 3.59
CA GLU A 187 -27.52 -4.50 2.81
C GLU A 187 -27.22 -3.00 2.92
N GLN A 188 -26.39 -2.65 3.90
CA GLN A 188 -25.99 -1.26 4.11
C GLN A 188 -25.35 -0.69 2.83
N PRO A 189 -25.68 0.56 2.44
CA PRO A 189 -25.19 1.15 1.21
C PRO A 189 -23.67 1.38 1.25
N ILE A 190 -23.01 1.17 0.10
CA ILE A 190 -21.59 1.49 -0.10
C ILE A 190 -21.44 3.02 -0.18
N VAL A 191 -20.68 3.62 0.74
CA VAL A 191 -20.47 5.08 0.84
C VAL A 191 -19.11 5.49 0.26
N TYR A 192 -18.10 4.65 0.42
CA TYR A 192 -16.70 4.90 0.01
C TYR A 192 -16.20 3.75 -0.88
N PRO A 193 -16.69 3.65 -2.12
CA PRO A 193 -16.41 2.51 -2.98
C PRO A 193 -14.92 2.36 -3.28
N ALA A 194 -14.46 1.12 -3.43
CA ALA A 194 -13.15 0.84 -3.98
C ALA A 194 -13.02 1.46 -5.40
N PRO A 195 -11.89 2.10 -5.74
CA PRO A 195 -11.69 2.65 -7.08
C PRO A 195 -11.80 1.58 -8.16
N ALA A 196 -12.27 2.00 -9.34
CA ALA A 196 -12.33 1.12 -10.50
C ALA A 196 -10.94 0.55 -10.83
N GLY A 197 -10.89 -0.74 -11.15
CA GLY A 197 -9.62 -1.45 -11.40
C GLY A 197 -8.87 -1.86 -10.14
N ALA A 198 -9.48 -1.75 -8.96
CA ALA A 198 -8.98 -2.42 -7.76
C ALA A 198 -8.88 -3.94 -8.01
N VAL A 199 -7.74 -4.51 -7.62
CA VAL A 199 -7.48 -5.94 -7.79
C VAL A 199 -8.18 -6.72 -6.69
N GLN A 200 -8.92 -7.78 -7.04
CA GLN A 200 -9.48 -8.68 -6.04
C GLN A 200 -8.37 -9.51 -5.39
N ALA A 201 -8.14 -9.29 -4.09
CA ALA A 201 -7.13 -10.00 -3.34
C ALA A 201 -7.49 -10.04 -1.85
N GLY A 202 -7.47 -11.25 -1.26
CA GLY A 202 -7.65 -11.43 0.18
C GLY A 202 -6.37 -11.24 1.00
N GLU A 203 -5.21 -11.22 0.34
CA GLU A 203 -3.93 -10.98 0.99
C GLU A 203 -3.01 -10.21 0.04
N ILE A 204 -2.46 -9.10 0.52
CA ILE A 204 -1.57 -8.22 -0.24
C ILE A 204 -0.36 -7.82 0.58
N MET A 205 0.73 -7.49 -0.11
CA MET A 205 1.89 -6.86 0.50
C MET A 205 2.23 -5.56 -0.21
N ALA A 206 2.74 -4.59 0.54
CA ALA A 206 3.41 -3.45 -0.07
C ALA A 206 4.63 -3.94 -0.89
N PRO A 207 4.99 -3.30 -2.02
CA PRO A 207 6.13 -3.72 -2.83
C PRO A 207 7.47 -3.73 -2.08
N SER A 208 7.61 -2.95 -1.00
CA SER A 208 8.76 -2.97 -0.10
C SER A 208 8.86 -4.23 0.78
N GLY A 209 7.77 -4.99 0.88
CA GLY A 209 7.65 -6.16 1.77
C GLY A 209 7.48 -5.82 3.26
N ASN A 210 7.45 -4.53 3.63
CA ASN A 210 7.39 -4.12 5.04
C ASN A 210 5.99 -4.17 5.65
N ILE A 211 4.96 -4.04 4.81
CA ILE A 211 3.55 -4.02 5.23
C ILE A 211 2.84 -5.17 4.56
N ALA A 212 2.19 -6.01 5.36
CA ALA A 212 1.35 -7.11 4.89
C ALA A 212 -0.09 -6.86 5.37
N CYS A 213 -1.06 -7.01 4.46
CA CYS A 213 -2.46 -6.79 4.76
C CYS A 213 -3.31 -8.01 4.40
N THR A 214 -4.26 -8.32 5.27
CA THR A 214 -5.29 -9.33 5.03
C THR A 214 -6.63 -8.62 4.85
N LEU A 215 -7.28 -8.88 3.73
CA LEU A 215 -8.60 -8.36 3.38
C LEU A 215 -9.60 -9.53 3.46
N SER A 216 -10.49 -9.49 4.44
CA SER A 216 -11.65 -10.38 4.54
C SER A 216 -12.90 -9.69 3.99
N ASP A 217 -14.06 -10.31 4.07
CA ASP A 217 -15.30 -9.73 3.52
C ASP A 217 -15.74 -8.44 4.23
N GLU A 218 -15.43 -8.24 5.52
CA GLU A 218 -15.87 -7.04 6.26
C GLU A 218 -14.73 -6.31 6.99
N THR A 219 -13.55 -6.93 7.04
CA THR A 219 -12.42 -6.51 7.86
C THR A 219 -11.15 -6.47 7.04
N VAL A 220 -10.40 -5.39 7.20
CA VAL A 220 -9.04 -5.30 6.70
C VAL A 220 -8.09 -5.07 7.86
N SER A 221 -7.01 -5.83 7.89
CA SER A 221 -5.91 -5.65 8.84
C SER A 221 -4.59 -5.49 8.11
N CYS A 222 -3.73 -4.59 8.58
CA CYS A 222 -2.39 -4.41 8.06
C CYS A 222 -1.37 -4.38 9.20
N VAL A 223 -0.35 -5.23 9.08
CA VAL A 223 0.78 -5.29 10.01
C VAL A 223 1.99 -4.65 9.36
N ILE A 224 2.68 -3.78 10.10
CA ILE A 224 3.99 -3.23 9.72
C ILE A 224 5.09 -3.93 10.52
N VAL A 225 6.12 -4.40 9.82
CA VAL A 225 7.21 -5.20 10.40
C VAL A 225 8.33 -4.33 10.95
N ASP A 226 8.70 -3.29 10.21
CA ASP A 226 9.76 -2.34 10.58
C ASP A 226 9.20 -0.92 10.65
N ASP A 227 9.25 -0.31 11.83
CA ASP A 227 8.80 1.05 12.11
C ASP A 227 9.87 1.88 12.83
N ASP A 228 9.72 3.20 12.72
CA ASP A 228 10.53 4.22 13.36
C ASP A 228 9.67 5.07 14.35
N TYR A 229 8.58 4.50 14.90
CA TYR A 229 7.57 5.26 15.64
C TYR A 229 8.11 5.92 16.90
N ALA A 230 8.97 5.20 17.64
CA ALA A 230 9.61 5.74 18.83
C ALA A 230 10.45 7.00 18.52
N ALA A 231 11.13 7.01 17.36
CA ALA A 231 11.91 8.17 16.91
C ALA A 231 11.01 9.30 16.40
N ALA A 232 9.88 8.96 15.78
CA ALA A 232 8.89 9.90 15.28
C ALA A 232 7.96 10.49 16.38
N GLY A 233 8.04 9.98 17.62
CA GLY A 233 7.16 10.38 18.71
C GLY A 233 5.71 9.88 18.54
N VAL A 234 5.52 8.83 17.76
CA VAL A 234 4.24 8.16 17.53
C VAL A 234 4.14 6.97 18.50
N GLU A 235 2.93 6.66 18.96
CA GLU A 235 2.71 5.52 19.84
C GLU A 235 3.07 4.20 19.15
N SER A 236 3.88 3.40 19.83
CA SER A 236 4.44 2.12 19.35
C SER A 236 3.98 0.95 20.22
N CYS A 237 3.97 -0.24 19.62
CA CYS A 237 3.70 -1.51 20.29
C CYS A 237 4.91 -2.12 21.03
N GLY A 238 6.05 -1.42 21.08
CA GLY A 238 7.23 -1.87 21.82
C GLY A 238 7.91 -3.05 21.13
N ASP A 239 7.89 -4.22 21.77
CA ASP A 239 8.45 -5.47 21.23
C ASP A 239 7.48 -6.23 20.30
N ARG A 240 6.23 -5.76 20.20
CA ARG A 240 5.20 -6.30 19.30
C ARG A 240 5.07 -5.45 18.05
N LEU A 241 4.53 -6.05 16.99
CA LEU A 241 4.25 -5.36 15.73
C LEU A 241 2.95 -4.57 15.82
N THR A 242 2.92 -3.44 15.13
CA THR A 242 1.70 -2.62 15.00
C THR A 242 0.78 -3.22 13.94
N ASN A 243 -0.46 -3.51 14.32
CA ASN A 243 -1.54 -3.97 13.45
C ASN A 243 -2.65 -2.93 13.43
N LEU A 244 -3.00 -2.40 12.27
CA LEU A 244 -4.17 -1.53 12.12
C LEU A 244 -5.32 -2.30 11.51
N VAL A 245 -6.51 -2.10 12.04
CA VAL A 245 -7.73 -2.80 11.63
C VAL A 245 -8.82 -1.79 11.29
N ALA A 246 -9.58 -2.04 10.23
CA ALA A 246 -10.81 -1.32 9.91
C ALA A 246 -11.95 -2.32 9.66
N THR A 247 -13.09 -2.06 10.30
CA THR A 247 -14.32 -2.87 10.24
C THR A 247 -15.55 -1.98 10.00
N ALA A 248 -16.75 -2.56 10.04
CA ALA A 248 -17.99 -1.79 10.02
C ALA A 248 -18.15 -0.89 11.25
N GLU A 249 -17.57 -1.25 12.40
CA GLU A 249 -17.70 -0.54 13.67
C GLU A 249 -16.72 0.61 13.85
N GLY A 250 -15.57 0.57 13.16
CA GLY A 250 -14.53 1.59 13.31
C GLY A 250 -13.15 1.10 12.90
N ALA A 251 -12.14 1.95 13.13
CA ALA A 251 -10.74 1.62 12.90
C ALA A 251 -9.95 1.71 14.20
N SER A 252 -9.05 0.77 14.42
CA SER A 252 -8.31 0.63 15.67
C SER A 252 -6.86 0.22 15.44
N ARG A 253 -6.03 0.45 16.47
CA ARG A 253 -4.68 -0.08 16.57
C ARG A 253 -4.66 -1.24 17.55
N GLU A 254 -4.06 -2.32 17.13
CA GLU A 254 -3.74 -3.50 17.92
C GLU A 254 -2.24 -3.75 17.90
N CYS A 255 -1.76 -4.52 18.86
CA CYS A 255 -0.38 -5.00 18.88
C CYS A 255 -0.39 -6.52 18.68
N VAL A 256 0.44 -7.05 17.81
CA VAL A 256 0.49 -8.50 17.48
C VAL A 256 1.92 -9.04 17.54
N GLU A 257 2.09 -10.34 17.79
CA GLU A 257 3.41 -10.97 17.94
C GLU A 257 4.15 -11.16 16.60
N SER A 258 3.41 -11.30 15.50
CA SER A 258 3.97 -11.54 14.17
C SER A 258 3.01 -11.10 13.08
N ALA A 259 3.56 -10.75 11.92
CA ALA A 259 2.79 -10.48 10.72
C ALA A 259 2.34 -11.81 10.10
N GLN A 260 1.06 -11.90 9.73
CA GLN A 260 0.64 -12.90 8.76
C GLN A 260 1.00 -12.36 7.37
N GLY A 261 1.67 -13.18 6.56
CA GLY A 261 2.16 -12.79 5.24
C GLY A 261 2.13 -13.97 4.26
N GLY A 262 2.25 -13.66 2.96
CA GLY A 262 1.96 -14.62 1.89
C GLY A 262 1.22 -14.05 0.67
N GLY A 263 0.73 -12.81 0.76
CA GLY A 263 -0.02 -12.15 -0.32
C GLY A 263 0.77 -11.67 -1.54
N GLN A 264 0.06 -11.33 -2.60
CA GLN A 264 0.65 -10.73 -3.80
C GLN A 264 1.13 -9.29 -3.51
N ALA A 265 2.23 -8.88 -4.15
CA ALA A 265 2.64 -7.48 -4.09
C ALA A 265 1.60 -6.61 -4.82
N LEU A 266 1.03 -5.62 -4.12
CA LEU A 266 0.17 -4.60 -4.72
C LEU A 266 1.07 -3.45 -5.18
N GLU A 267 1.21 -3.24 -6.49
CA GLU A 267 2.08 -2.17 -7.02
C GLU A 267 1.70 -0.78 -6.45
N TYR A 268 2.68 0.11 -6.35
CA TYR A 268 2.45 1.45 -5.87
C TYR A 268 1.41 2.21 -6.70
N GLY A 269 0.52 2.92 -6.01
CA GLY A 269 -0.60 3.64 -6.61
C GLY A 269 -1.75 2.73 -7.06
N LYS A 270 -1.67 1.41 -6.84
CA LYS A 270 -2.77 0.48 -7.12
C LYS A 270 -3.65 0.29 -5.90
N PHE A 271 -4.84 -0.23 -6.18
CA PHE A 271 -5.86 -0.54 -5.21
C PHE A 271 -6.12 -2.03 -5.19
N ALA A 272 -6.47 -2.55 -4.02
CA ALA A 272 -7.01 -3.89 -3.85
C ALA A 272 -8.35 -3.81 -3.11
N THR A 273 -9.21 -4.80 -3.31
CA THR A 273 -10.48 -4.92 -2.60
C THR A 273 -10.83 -6.38 -2.36
N SER A 274 -11.67 -6.61 -1.35
CA SER A 274 -12.32 -7.87 -1.03
C SER A 274 -13.54 -7.54 -0.18
N GLY A 275 -14.72 -8.06 -0.52
CA GLY A 275 -15.98 -7.71 0.14
C GLY A 275 -16.18 -6.20 0.33
N ASP A 276 -16.35 -5.79 1.58
CA ASP A 276 -16.62 -4.44 2.04
C ASP A 276 -15.35 -3.66 2.44
N VAL A 277 -14.17 -4.10 2.02
CA VAL A 277 -12.92 -3.40 2.32
C VAL A 277 -12.06 -3.15 1.08
N ALA A 278 -11.27 -2.10 1.15
CA ALA A 278 -10.33 -1.73 0.11
C ALA A 278 -9.03 -1.16 0.69
N CYS A 279 -7.96 -1.30 -0.07
CA CYS A 279 -6.64 -0.77 0.25
C CYS A 279 -6.03 -0.07 -0.96
N GLN A 280 -5.19 0.91 -0.67
CA GLN A 280 -4.32 1.59 -1.61
C GLN A 280 -2.87 1.42 -1.16
N SER A 281 -2.02 0.93 -2.06
CA SER A 281 -0.57 0.98 -1.85
C SER A 281 -0.02 2.35 -2.21
N THR A 282 0.71 2.97 -1.29
CA THR A 282 1.46 4.21 -1.54
C THR A 282 2.95 3.91 -1.53
N GLN A 283 3.79 4.83 -2.02
CA GLN A 283 5.25 4.62 -2.05
C GLN A 283 5.85 4.41 -0.65
N ASN A 284 5.22 5.01 0.36
CA ASN A 284 5.75 5.08 1.72
C ASN A 284 4.92 4.26 2.72
N GLY A 285 3.74 3.75 2.34
CA GLY A 285 2.85 3.02 3.23
C GLY A 285 1.63 2.39 2.56
N MET A 286 0.58 2.17 3.35
CA MET A 286 -0.71 1.65 2.90
C MET A 286 -1.88 2.43 3.52
N SER A 287 -2.91 2.73 2.73
CA SER A 287 -4.19 3.30 3.20
C SER A 287 -5.27 2.25 3.01
N CYS A 288 -6.03 1.88 4.03
CA CYS A 288 -7.13 0.92 3.90
C CYS A 288 -8.39 1.42 4.60
N TRP A 289 -9.55 1.00 4.10
CA TRP A 289 -10.84 1.43 4.61
C TRP A 289 -11.93 0.38 4.39
N ASN A 290 -12.99 0.47 5.20
CA ASN A 290 -14.25 -0.19 4.96
C ASN A 290 -15.13 0.69 4.07
N VAL A 291 -15.66 0.13 2.99
CA VAL A 291 -16.37 0.86 1.93
C VAL A 291 -17.78 1.27 2.33
N LYS A 292 -18.35 0.67 3.38
CA LYS A 292 -19.67 1.00 3.94
C LYS A 292 -19.56 2.01 5.07
N SER A 293 -18.77 1.70 6.10
CA SER A 293 -18.67 2.54 7.31
C SER A 293 -17.79 3.78 7.11
N GLY A 294 -16.82 3.72 6.19
CA GLY A 294 -15.79 4.74 6.06
C GLY A 294 -14.70 4.68 7.12
N ALA A 295 -14.76 3.71 8.03
CA ALA A 295 -13.66 3.42 8.95
C ALA A 295 -12.39 3.15 8.15
N SER A 296 -11.30 3.82 8.52
CA SER A 296 -10.09 3.79 7.72
C SER A 296 -8.85 3.94 8.56
N PHE A 297 -7.73 3.54 7.98
CA PHE A 297 -6.43 3.78 8.55
C PHE A 297 -5.37 4.00 7.47
N ALA A 298 -4.31 4.70 7.87
CA ALA A 298 -3.08 4.83 7.13
C ALA A 298 -1.91 4.43 8.03
N LEU A 299 -0.96 3.66 7.49
CA LEU A 299 0.26 3.29 8.19
C LEU A 299 1.49 3.35 7.27
N ALA A 300 2.59 3.85 7.82
CA ALA A 300 3.91 3.98 7.19
C ALA A 300 5.00 3.79 8.25
N ARG A 301 6.28 3.82 7.89
CA ARG A 301 7.38 3.62 8.85
C ARG A 301 7.42 4.69 9.95
N GLN A 302 7.02 5.92 9.66
CA GLN A 302 7.14 7.05 10.60
C GLN A 302 5.85 7.45 11.30
N GLY A 303 4.73 6.79 10.98
CA GLY A 303 3.51 7.01 11.73
C GLY A 303 2.35 6.16 11.25
N TRP A 304 1.24 6.34 11.93
CA TRP A 304 -0.03 5.77 11.56
C TRP A 304 -1.15 6.70 12.03
N MET A 305 -2.33 6.56 11.43
CA MET A 305 -3.55 7.21 11.91
C MET A 305 -4.79 6.40 11.54
N VAL A 306 -5.89 6.68 12.23
CA VAL A 306 -7.21 6.14 11.95
C VAL A 306 -8.18 7.26 11.58
N GLY A 307 -9.25 6.93 10.87
CA GLY A 307 -10.30 7.85 10.43
C GLY A 307 -11.64 7.15 10.27
N GLU A 308 -12.67 7.95 9.99
CA GLU A 308 -14.06 7.50 9.84
C GLU A 308 -14.72 8.05 8.56
N GLN A 309 -13.94 8.70 7.69
CA GLN A 309 -14.42 9.47 6.54
C GLN A 309 -13.88 8.92 5.21
N GLY A 310 -13.71 7.60 5.15
CA GLY A 310 -13.22 6.90 3.97
C GLY A 310 -11.69 6.93 3.84
N PRO A 311 -11.15 6.73 2.62
CA PRO A 311 -9.71 6.56 2.40
C PRO A 311 -8.91 7.76 2.92
N ILE A 312 -7.80 7.48 3.59
CA ILE A 312 -6.90 8.52 4.12
C ILE A 312 -5.85 8.86 3.05
N GLY A 313 -5.87 10.10 2.57
CA GLY A 313 -4.98 10.62 1.53
C GLY A 313 -3.69 11.25 2.07
N GLU A 314 -2.79 11.66 1.16
CA GLU A 314 -1.52 12.34 1.49
C GLU A 314 -1.70 13.71 2.17
N ASP A 315 -2.86 14.34 1.97
CA ASP A 315 -3.23 15.61 2.59
C ASP A 315 -3.58 15.46 4.08
N GLN A 316 -4.05 14.27 4.47
CA GLN A 316 -4.43 13.94 5.84
C GLN A 316 -3.29 13.23 6.59
N PHE A 317 -2.55 12.35 5.91
CA PHE A 317 -1.46 11.57 6.49
C PHE A 317 -0.15 11.81 5.76
N ARG A 318 0.89 12.16 6.51
CA ARG A 318 2.25 12.29 5.98
C ARG A 318 2.94 10.93 6.02
N TRP A 319 2.97 10.29 4.86
CA TRP A 319 3.57 8.97 4.64
C TRP A 319 5.08 8.93 4.79
#